data_AF-A0AAD0YWQ6-F1
#
_entry.id   AF-A0AAD0YWQ6-F1
#
_cell.length_a   1.000
_cell.length_b   1.000
_cell.length_c   1.000
_cell.angle_alpha   90.00
_cell.angle_beta   90.00
_cell.angle_gamma   90.00
#
_symmetry.space_group_name_H-M   'P 1'
#
loop_
_entity.id
_entity.type
_entity.pdbx_description
1 polymer ?
#
loop_
_entity_poly.entity_id
_entity_poly.type
_entity_poly.pdbx_seq_one_letter_code
_entity_poly.pdbx_strand_id
1 'polypeptide(L)'
;MKKLLTTFKVLAVFSVLLLNSCRDENNETAQQESVQAKVSTADLKKETTPVSAVIPETVQAQLNESHKNIEKYLKNDLQVTAINVIGKISTVKGIEISQNLVADRDQFIAMGNIMEPSSVKIGKISDLYSGDDLILAQKGLKETVTDEIKTGTNVMEVTWNSKAGKFTTLCFYNDSGIIWDNVFGGLVMMDTRGQTEISDTNQASKVVSKWYKEWWTANWLWGSKRGEIGYQITIYYTGSSVSNADVNDWGNISLGKAKSESKILRRTGAFGQCQYALGLCTPTGSLSFNASKFSVSFSGLGSNIVANGTKSLYP
;
A
#
# COMPACT_ATOMS: atom_id res chain seq x y z
N MET A 1 -26.23 19.34 79.99
CA MET A 1 -25.19 19.86 79.06
C MET A 1 -24.34 18.65 78.68
N LYS A 2 -24.24 18.15 77.44
CA LYS A 2 -23.91 18.82 76.17
C LYS A 2 -24.50 17.98 75.02
N LYS A 3 -25.70 18.35 74.56
CA LYS A 3 -26.08 18.17 73.14
C LYS A 3 -25.68 19.48 72.46
N LEU A 4 -25.25 19.41 71.19
CA LEU A 4 -24.48 20.40 70.42
C LEU A 4 -22.96 20.30 70.63
N LEU A 5 -22.27 19.55 69.76
CA LEU A 5 -20.88 19.83 69.34
C LEU A 5 -20.31 18.82 68.30
N THR A 6 -21.12 17.95 67.71
CA THR A 6 -20.64 16.92 66.76
C THR A 6 -20.99 17.17 65.28
N THR A 7 -21.34 18.39 64.89
CA THR A 7 -21.66 18.74 63.49
C THR A 7 -20.74 19.78 62.85
N PHE A 8 -19.62 20.16 63.48
CA PHE A 8 -18.76 21.25 62.97
C PHE A 8 -17.30 20.87 62.69
N LYS A 9 -16.96 19.58 62.60
CA LYS A 9 -15.59 19.12 62.26
C LYS A 9 -15.46 18.29 60.98
N VAL A 10 -16.54 18.07 60.25
CA VAL A 10 -16.49 17.32 58.98
C VAL A 10 -16.38 18.25 57.76
N LEU A 11 -16.59 19.57 57.92
CA LEU A 11 -16.55 20.52 56.79
C LEU A 11 -15.19 21.18 56.51
N ALA A 12 -14.12 20.84 57.22
CA ALA A 12 -12.82 21.53 57.10
C ALA A 12 -11.69 20.68 56.47
N VAL A 13 -11.94 19.41 56.13
CA VAL A 13 -10.95 18.56 55.43
C VAL A 13 -11.23 18.45 53.92
N PHE A 14 -12.37 18.96 53.44
CA PHE A 14 -12.71 18.96 52.01
C PHE A 14 -12.35 20.25 51.25
N SER A 15 -11.75 21.25 51.90
CA SER A 15 -11.52 22.58 51.29
C SER A 15 -10.05 22.94 51.04
N VAL A 16 -9.11 21.98 51.07
CA VAL A 16 -7.67 22.25 50.84
C VAL A 16 -7.06 21.39 49.72
N LEU A 17 -7.86 20.95 48.74
CA LEU A 17 -7.35 20.39 47.48
C LEU A 17 -7.85 21.14 46.23
N LEU A 18 -8.46 22.32 46.41
CA LEU A 18 -9.03 23.13 45.32
C LEU A 18 -8.13 24.25 44.77
N LEU A 19 -6.84 24.32 45.13
CA LEU A 19 -5.96 25.36 44.59
C LEU A 19 -4.54 24.85 44.33
N ASN A 20 -4.37 24.12 43.22
CA ASN A 20 -3.14 24.12 42.43
C ASN A 20 -3.33 23.37 41.10
N SER A 21 -3.84 24.08 40.09
CA SER A 21 -3.35 23.97 38.70
C SER A 21 -4.11 24.95 37.81
N CYS A 22 -3.63 26.19 37.75
CA CYS A 22 -3.67 26.89 36.48
C CYS A 22 -2.61 26.21 35.59
N ARG A 23 -3.06 25.48 34.57
CA ARG A 23 -2.25 25.19 33.39
C ARG A 23 -3.16 24.90 32.21
N ASP A 24 -3.18 25.88 31.30
CA ASP A 24 -3.57 25.87 29.89
C ASP A 24 -4.88 25.17 29.49
N GLU A 25 -5.91 25.99 29.27
CA GLU A 25 -6.96 25.71 28.29
C GLU A 25 -6.34 25.58 26.90
N ASN A 26 -6.35 24.38 26.31
CA ASN A 26 -6.56 24.17 24.88
C ASN A 26 -6.68 22.67 24.53
N ASN A 27 -7.84 22.34 23.94
CA ASN A 27 -8.16 21.11 23.21
C ASN A 27 -8.07 19.76 23.95
N GLU A 28 -8.99 19.54 24.89
CA GLU A 28 -9.58 18.21 25.06
C GLU A 28 -10.46 17.89 23.84
N THR A 29 -9.86 17.36 22.77
CA THR A 29 -10.64 16.46 21.89
C THR A 29 -10.59 15.10 22.54
N ALA A 30 -11.48 14.89 23.52
CA ALA A 30 -11.83 13.54 23.92
C ALA A 30 -12.33 12.82 22.66
N GLN A 31 -11.49 11.96 22.08
CA GLN A 31 -11.94 10.94 21.16
C GLN A 31 -12.90 10.04 21.94
N GLN A 32 -14.18 10.42 21.94
CA GLN A 32 -15.25 9.45 22.11
C GLN A 32 -15.10 8.48 20.94
N GLU A 33 -14.37 7.39 21.16
CA GLU A 33 -14.62 6.15 20.44
C GLU A 33 -16.09 5.84 20.68
N SER A 34 -16.97 6.24 19.76
CA SER A 34 -18.31 5.70 19.71
C SER A 34 -18.13 4.19 19.66
N VAL A 35 -18.60 3.48 20.69
CA VAL A 35 -18.66 2.02 20.73
C VAL A 35 -19.68 1.58 19.69
N GLN A 36 -19.30 1.70 18.42
CA GLN A 36 -20.02 1.15 17.30
C GLN A 36 -19.76 -0.36 17.38
N ALA A 37 -20.83 -1.16 17.41
CA ALA A 37 -20.70 -2.61 17.50
C ALA A 37 -19.75 -3.10 16.39
N LYS A 38 -18.68 -3.81 16.78
CA LYS A 38 -17.69 -4.34 15.84
C LYS A 38 -18.42 -5.25 14.85
N VAL A 39 -18.43 -4.86 13.57
CA VAL A 39 -19.06 -5.65 12.51
C VAL A 39 -18.30 -6.96 12.30
N SER A 40 -19.01 -8.02 11.91
CA SER A 40 -18.43 -9.35 11.72
C SER A 40 -18.65 -9.90 10.31
N THR A 41 -17.88 -10.92 9.92
CA THR A 41 -18.12 -11.65 8.66
C THR A 41 -19.49 -12.33 8.63
N ALA A 42 -20.06 -12.65 9.81
CA ALA A 42 -21.42 -13.16 9.91
C ALA A 42 -22.47 -12.09 9.54
N ASP A 43 -22.18 -10.82 9.84
CA ASP A 43 -23.04 -9.71 9.41
C ASP A 43 -22.89 -9.46 7.91
N LEU A 44 -21.68 -9.56 7.37
CA LEU A 44 -21.46 -9.49 5.91
C LEU A 44 -22.26 -10.58 5.18
N LYS A 45 -22.25 -11.82 5.68
CA LYS A 45 -23.01 -12.95 5.12
C LYS A 45 -24.50 -12.64 4.96
N LYS A 46 -25.10 -11.91 5.89
CA LYS A 46 -26.52 -11.49 5.82
C LYS A 46 -26.80 -10.48 4.71
N GLU A 47 -25.78 -9.74 4.29
CA GLU A 47 -25.85 -8.72 3.24
C GLU A 47 -25.39 -9.27 1.87
N THR A 48 -25.14 -10.57 1.77
CA THR A 48 -24.80 -11.26 0.53
C THR A 48 -25.93 -12.16 0.02
N THR A 49 -26.00 -12.30 -1.30
CA THR A 49 -26.78 -13.36 -1.94
C THR A 49 -25.90 -14.60 -2.13
N PRO A 50 -26.41 -15.80 -1.84
CA PRO A 50 -25.69 -17.04 -2.14
C PRO A 50 -25.37 -17.11 -3.63
N VAL A 51 -24.16 -17.57 -3.94
CA VAL A 51 -23.73 -17.90 -5.30
C VAL A 51 -23.31 -19.36 -5.36
N SER A 52 -23.22 -19.91 -6.57
CA SER A 52 -22.56 -21.20 -6.76
C SER A 52 -21.16 -21.16 -6.15
N ALA A 53 -20.74 -22.24 -5.51
CA ALA A 53 -19.38 -22.38 -4.99
C ALA A 53 -18.31 -22.41 -6.11
N VAL A 54 -18.73 -22.41 -7.38
CA VAL A 54 -17.83 -22.36 -8.54
C VAL A 54 -17.22 -20.97 -8.66
N ILE A 55 -15.90 -20.91 -8.50
CA ILE A 55 -15.08 -19.71 -8.70
C ILE A 55 -14.83 -19.51 -10.21
N PRO A 56 -14.93 -18.29 -10.76
CA PRO A 56 -14.61 -18.03 -12.16
C PRO A 56 -13.21 -18.48 -12.55
N GLU A 57 -13.03 -18.99 -13.76
CA GLU A 57 -11.75 -19.57 -14.23
C GLU A 57 -10.58 -18.59 -14.10
N THR A 58 -10.79 -17.31 -14.46
CA THR A 58 -9.79 -16.24 -14.31
C THR A 58 -9.32 -16.10 -12.87
N VAL A 59 -10.26 -16.11 -11.92
CA VAL A 59 -9.97 -15.99 -10.48
C VAL A 59 -9.27 -17.24 -9.97
N GLN A 60 -9.71 -18.42 -10.41
CA GLN A 60 -9.07 -19.69 -10.05
C GLN A 60 -7.62 -19.75 -10.55
N ALA A 61 -7.35 -19.30 -11.79
CA ALA A 61 -6.00 -19.20 -12.32
C ALA A 61 -5.13 -18.24 -11.50
N GLN A 62 -5.68 -17.09 -11.09
CA GLN A 62 -4.97 -16.14 -10.23
C GLN A 62 -4.66 -16.70 -8.85
N LEU A 63 -5.60 -17.43 -8.23
CA LEU A 63 -5.38 -18.12 -6.97
C LEU A 63 -4.28 -19.19 -7.10
N ASN A 64 -4.31 -19.98 -8.16
CA ASN A 64 -3.32 -21.03 -8.43
C ASN A 64 -1.92 -20.44 -8.63
N GLU A 65 -1.78 -19.37 -9.43
CA GLU A 65 -0.48 -18.73 -9.61
C GLU A 65 0.00 -18.03 -8.35
N SER A 66 -0.89 -17.42 -7.57
CA SER A 66 -0.53 -16.86 -6.27
C SER A 66 0.01 -17.95 -5.35
N HIS A 67 -0.64 -19.11 -5.28
CA HIS A 67 -0.17 -20.24 -4.48
C HIS A 67 1.22 -20.70 -4.93
N LYS A 68 1.43 -20.91 -6.23
CA LYS A 68 2.73 -21.31 -6.79
C LYS A 68 3.84 -20.30 -6.48
N ASN A 69 3.56 -18.99 -6.57
CA ASN A 69 4.54 -17.96 -6.27
C ASN A 69 4.85 -17.88 -4.76
N ILE A 70 3.82 -17.98 -3.91
CA ILE A 70 4.01 -18.05 -2.46
C ILE A 70 4.86 -19.26 -2.08
N GLU A 71 4.57 -20.45 -2.61
CA GLU A 71 5.33 -21.67 -2.34
C GLU A 71 6.79 -21.53 -2.78
N LYS A 72 7.03 -20.99 -3.98
CA LYS A 72 8.37 -20.77 -4.52
C LYS A 72 9.22 -19.85 -3.65
N TYR A 73 8.65 -18.74 -3.19
CA TYR A 73 9.42 -17.66 -2.58
C TYR A 73 9.36 -17.64 -1.05
N LEU A 74 8.19 -17.93 -0.46
CA LEU A 74 7.94 -17.86 0.99
C LEU A 74 7.87 -19.24 1.65
N LYS A 75 7.63 -20.31 0.87
CA LYS A 75 7.60 -21.70 1.37
C LYS A 75 6.59 -21.87 2.53
N ASN A 76 7.07 -22.17 3.73
CA ASN A 76 6.24 -22.38 4.93
C ASN A 76 5.96 -21.09 5.70
N ASP A 77 6.51 -19.94 5.27
CA ASP A 77 6.33 -18.67 5.96
C ASP A 77 4.92 -18.10 5.74
N LEU A 78 4.28 -18.47 4.63
CA LEU A 78 2.90 -18.14 4.30
C LEU A 78 2.32 -19.22 3.37
N GLN A 79 1.10 -19.69 3.64
CA GLN A 79 0.40 -20.69 2.82
C GLN A 79 -1.10 -20.42 2.79
N VAL A 80 -1.72 -20.58 1.62
CA VAL A 80 -3.18 -20.65 1.50
C VAL A 80 -3.61 -22.07 1.87
N THR A 81 -4.50 -22.21 2.85
CA THR A 81 -4.93 -23.52 3.37
C THR A 81 -6.39 -23.83 3.11
N ALA A 82 -7.24 -22.83 2.91
CA ALA A 82 -8.62 -23.02 2.51
C ALA A 82 -9.18 -21.77 1.83
N ILE A 83 -10.14 -21.97 0.94
CA ILE A 83 -10.93 -20.92 0.31
C ILE A 83 -12.40 -21.27 0.49
N ASN A 84 -13.21 -20.33 0.99
CA ASN A 84 -14.62 -20.52 1.22
C ASN A 84 -15.42 -19.38 0.57
N VAL A 85 -16.22 -19.68 -0.45
CA VAL A 85 -17.06 -18.68 -1.11
C VAL A 85 -18.18 -18.24 -0.16
N ILE A 86 -18.30 -16.94 0.07
CA ILE A 86 -19.34 -16.37 0.92
C ILE A 86 -20.62 -16.12 0.11
N GLY A 87 -20.50 -15.41 -1.00
CA GLY A 87 -21.65 -14.86 -1.69
C GLY A 87 -21.30 -13.65 -2.54
N LYS A 88 -22.35 -12.98 -3.02
CA LYS A 88 -22.29 -11.73 -3.79
C LYS A 88 -22.91 -10.58 -3.00
N ILE A 89 -22.18 -9.49 -2.82
CA ILE A 89 -22.64 -8.31 -2.07
C ILE A 89 -23.92 -7.78 -2.73
N SER A 90 -24.99 -7.68 -1.94
CA SER A 90 -26.32 -7.36 -2.46
C SER A 90 -26.82 -5.98 -2.00
N THR A 91 -26.24 -5.42 -0.96
CA THR A 91 -26.67 -4.16 -0.36
C THR A 91 -25.51 -3.17 -0.19
N VAL A 92 -25.83 -1.88 -0.11
CA VAL A 92 -24.87 -0.82 0.24
C VAL A 92 -24.27 -1.06 1.64
N LYS A 93 -25.08 -1.55 2.58
CA LYS A 93 -24.63 -1.93 3.92
C LYS A 93 -23.58 -3.05 3.88
N GLY A 94 -23.71 -4.00 2.95
CA GLY A 94 -22.67 -5.02 2.73
C GLY A 94 -21.34 -4.43 2.28
N ILE A 95 -21.34 -3.36 1.49
CA ILE A 95 -20.13 -2.61 1.11
C ILE A 95 -19.52 -1.94 2.34
N GLU A 96 -20.32 -1.25 3.16
CA GLU A 96 -19.85 -0.59 4.39
C GLU A 96 -19.25 -1.60 5.39
N ILE A 97 -19.90 -2.74 5.59
CA ILE A 97 -19.36 -3.82 6.42
C ILE A 97 -18.03 -4.32 5.86
N SER A 98 -17.94 -4.48 4.53
CA SER A 98 -16.70 -4.90 3.87
C SER A 98 -15.55 -3.91 4.12
N GLN A 99 -15.82 -2.61 4.00
CA GLN A 99 -14.84 -1.54 4.28
C GLN A 99 -14.33 -1.61 5.71
N ASN A 100 -15.26 -1.74 6.66
CA ASN A 100 -14.92 -1.80 8.08
C ASN A 100 -14.18 -3.09 8.43
N LEU A 101 -14.56 -4.23 7.84
CA LEU A 101 -13.86 -5.50 8.06
C LEU A 101 -12.45 -5.44 7.50
N VAL A 102 -12.24 -5.01 6.25
CA VAL A 102 -10.92 -4.98 5.60
C VAL A 102 -9.94 -4.04 6.30
N ALA A 103 -10.44 -2.91 6.82
CA ALA A 103 -9.64 -1.91 7.50
C ALA A 103 -9.64 -2.05 9.03
N ASP A 104 -10.26 -3.09 9.60
CA ASP A 104 -10.25 -3.28 11.05
C ASP A 104 -8.81 -3.49 11.53
N ARG A 105 -8.47 -2.85 12.66
CA ARG A 105 -7.10 -2.87 13.18
C ARG A 105 -6.59 -4.28 13.50
N ASP A 106 -7.49 -5.21 13.81
CA ASP A 106 -7.15 -6.61 14.07
C ASP A 106 -7.06 -7.46 12.80
N GLN A 107 -7.37 -6.92 11.62
CA GLN A 107 -7.18 -7.67 10.39
C GLN A 107 -5.72 -7.93 10.11
N PHE A 108 -5.46 -9.11 9.57
CA PHE A 108 -4.17 -9.41 9.00
C PHE A 108 -3.98 -8.72 7.66
N ILE A 109 -2.77 -8.23 7.45
CA ILE A 109 -2.27 -7.70 6.18
C ILE A 109 -0.87 -8.27 5.93
N ALA A 110 -0.50 -8.40 4.66
CA ALA A 110 0.85 -8.71 4.26
C ALA A 110 1.41 -7.59 3.38
N MET A 111 2.73 -7.41 3.39
CA MET A 111 3.41 -6.43 2.55
C MET A 111 4.85 -6.83 2.31
N GLY A 112 5.45 -6.32 1.25
CA GLY A 112 6.82 -6.61 0.83
C GLY A 112 6.90 -7.26 -0.54
N ASN A 113 8.13 -7.42 -1.01
CA ASN A 113 8.45 -8.10 -2.26
C ASN A 113 8.77 -9.55 -1.96
N ILE A 114 7.96 -10.50 -2.44
CA ILE A 114 8.21 -11.92 -2.15
C ILE A 114 9.52 -12.41 -2.80
N MET A 115 10.00 -11.76 -3.87
CA MET A 115 11.30 -12.08 -4.47
C MET A 115 12.49 -11.71 -3.56
N GLU A 116 12.24 -10.93 -2.51
CA GLU A 116 13.14 -10.63 -1.40
C GLU A 116 12.44 -10.96 -0.07
N PRO A 117 12.40 -12.24 0.34
CA PRO A 117 11.57 -12.68 1.47
C PRO A 117 11.81 -11.94 2.79
N SER A 118 13.02 -11.42 3.02
CA SER A 118 13.35 -10.59 4.19
C SER A 118 12.59 -9.26 4.25
N SER A 119 12.07 -8.78 3.11
CA SER A 119 11.23 -7.58 3.04
C SER A 119 9.78 -7.84 3.48
N VAL A 120 9.37 -9.11 3.56
CA VAL A 120 7.98 -9.49 3.80
C VAL A 120 7.61 -9.36 5.28
N LYS A 121 6.52 -8.65 5.54
CA LYS A 121 5.91 -8.50 6.86
C LYS A 121 4.46 -8.95 6.81
N ILE A 122 4.06 -9.72 7.82
CA ILE A 122 2.70 -10.25 7.96
C ILE A 122 2.30 -10.10 9.43
N GLY A 123 1.12 -9.55 9.68
CA GLY A 123 0.64 -9.32 11.03
C GLY A 123 -0.68 -8.56 11.00
N LYS A 124 -1.24 -8.30 12.19
CA LYS A 124 -2.39 -7.42 12.29
C LYS A 124 -2.01 -6.01 11.88
N ILE A 125 -2.95 -5.25 11.32
CA ILE A 125 -2.71 -3.86 10.95
C ILE A 125 -2.22 -3.06 12.18
N SER A 126 -2.79 -3.26 13.37
CA SER A 126 -2.32 -2.59 14.60
C SER A 126 -0.92 -2.99 15.06
N ASP A 127 -0.44 -4.16 14.66
CA ASP A 127 0.88 -4.65 15.05
C ASP A 127 1.96 -4.11 14.10
N LEU A 128 1.56 -3.77 12.88
CA LEU A 128 2.43 -3.23 11.85
C LEU A 128 2.41 -1.69 11.80
N TYR A 129 1.32 -1.04 12.20
CA TYR A 129 1.17 0.41 12.16
C TYR A 129 0.69 0.96 13.51
N SER A 130 1.15 2.17 13.85
CA SER A 130 0.75 2.89 15.06
C SER A 130 0.56 4.39 14.78
N GLY A 131 -0.14 5.09 15.68
CA GLY A 131 -0.40 6.53 15.55
C GLY A 131 -1.02 6.90 14.19
N ASP A 132 -0.49 7.95 13.57
CA ASP A 132 -0.98 8.47 12.29
C ASP A 132 -0.84 7.48 11.13
N ASP A 133 0.20 6.63 11.17
CA ASP A 133 0.43 5.62 10.13
C ASP A 133 -0.67 4.54 10.14
N LEU A 134 -1.20 4.19 11.32
CA LEU A 134 -2.35 3.28 11.44
C LEU A 134 -3.60 3.91 10.82
N ILE A 135 -3.87 5.17 11.15
CA ILE A 135 -5.03 5.90 10.64
C ILE A 135 -4.95 6.00 9.10
N LEU A 136 -3.77 6.32 8.57
CA LEU A 136 -3.52 6.40 7.14
C LEU A 136 -3.73 5.05 6.45
N ALA A 137 -3.20 3.97 7.01
CA ALA A 137 -3.35 2.63 6.45
C ALA A 137 -4.82 2.20 6.41
N GLN A 138 -5.57 2.40 7.51
CA GLN A 138 -7.00 2.09 7.57
C GLN A 138 -7.81 2.94 6.57
N LYS A 139 -7.49 4.24 6.46
CA LYS A 139 -8.13 5.12 5.49
C LYS A 139 -7.88 4.66 4.05
N GLY A 140 -6.63 4.36 3.69
CA GLY A 140 -6.29 3.91 2.35
C GLY A 140 -6.94 2.57 1.96
N LEU A 141 -7.08 1.64 2.92
CA LEU A 141 -7.85 0.40 2.72
C LEU A 141 -9.33 0.68 2.49
N LYS A 142 -9.94 1.56 3.28
CA LYS A 142 -11.35 1.96 3.09
C LYS A 142 -11.58 2.61 1.74
N GLU A 143 -10.71 3.52 1.32
CA GLU A 143 -10.77 4.18 0.01
C GLU A 143 -10.67 3.14 -1.13
N THR A 144 -9.71 2.23 -1.07
CA THR A 144 -9.54 1.13 -2.05
C THR A 144 -10.81 0.29 -2.19
N VAL A 145 -11.39 -0.11 -1.06
CA VAL A 145 -12.63 -0.89 -1.08
C VAL A 145 -13.79 -0.06 -1.64
N THR A 146 -13.86 1.23 -1.32
CA THR A 146 -14.95 2.12 -1.78
C THR A 146 -14.96 2.26 -3.30
N ASP A 147 -13.80 2.42 -3.91
CA ASP A 147 -13.68 2.69 -5.34
C ASP A 147 -13.94 1.42 -6.18
N GLU A 148 -13.51 0.27 -5.66
CA GLU A 148 -13.47 -0.99 -6.42
C GLU A 148 -14.60 -1.96 -6.10
N ILE A 149 -15.18 -1.92 -4.89
CA ILE A 149 -16.21 -2.87 -4.46
C ILE A 149 -17.59 -2.23 -4.57
N LYS A 150 -18.46 -2.90 -5.32
CA LYS A 150 -19.82 -2.44 -5.64
C LYS A 150 -20.81 -3.55 -5.32
N THR A 151 -22.10 -3.21 -5.38
CA THR A 151 -23.13 -4.27 -5.40
C THR A 151 -22.86 -5.18 -6.59
N GLY A 152 -23.01 -6.48 -6.39
CA GLY A 152 -22.66 -7.49 -7.39
C GLY A 152 -21.24 -8.03 -7.31
N THR A 153 -20.34 -7.44 -6.50
CA THR A 153 -19.00 -7.99 -6.24
C THR A 153 -19.11 -9.29 -5.44
N ASN A 154 -18.37 -10.33 -5.86
CA ASN A 154 -18.29 -11.58 -5.13
C ASN A 154 -17.27 -11.50 -3.98
N VAL A 155 -17.49 -12.29 -2.92
CA VAL A 155 -16.62 -12.35 -1.75
C VAL A 155 -16.34 -13.80 -1.38
N MET A 156 -15.09 -14.08 -1.01
CA MET A 156 -14.66 -15.33 -0.40
C MET A 156 -13.76 -15.09 0.81
N GLU A 157 -13.78 -16.03 1.75
CA GLU A 157 -12.82 -16.10 2.86
C GLU A 157 -11.60 -16.91 2.41
N VAL A 158 -10.42 -16.35 2.59
CA VAL A 158 -9.15 -17.03 2.33
C VAL A 158 -8.48 -17.31 3.66
N THR A 159 -8.20 -18.59 3.94
CA THR A 159 -7.58 -19.03 5.18
C THR A 159 -6.10 -19.22 4.96
N TRP A 160 -5.30 -18.57 5.79
CA TRP A 160 -3.86 -18.55 5.71
C TRP A 160 -3.24 -19.26 6.89
N ASN A 161 -2.09 -19.89 6.65
CA ASN A 161 -1.17 -20.32 7.69
C ASN A 161 0.14 -19.54 7.53
N SER A 162 0.65 -18.97 8.61
CA SER A 162 1.93 -18.26 8.61
C SER A 162 2.68 -18.51 9.92
N LYS A 163 3.90 -17.99 10.03
CA LYS A 163 4.65 -17.97 11.30
C LYS A 163 3.92 -17.23 12.43
N ALA A 164 3.05 -16.29 12.11
CA ALA A 164 2.21 -15.57 13.07
C ALA A 164 0.94 -16.35 13.48
N GLY A 165 0.75 -17.56 12.93
CA GLY A 165 -0.41 -18.42 13.17
C GLY A 165 -1.39 -18.45 12.00
N LYS A 166 -2.54 -19.06 12.25
CA LYS A 166 -3.64 -19.22 11.30
C LYS A 166 -4.58 -18.02 11.38
N PHE A 167 -4.92 -17.45 10.23
CA PHE A 167 -5.82 -16.30 10.13
C PHE A 167 -6.63 -16.34 8.83
N THR A 168 -7.62 -15.46 8.71
CA THR A 168 -8.50 -15.38 7.53
C THR A 168 -8.53 -13.95 7.03
N THR A 169 -8.61 -13.79 5.71
CA THR A 169 -8.86 -12.51 5.04
C THR A 169 -10.07 -12.60 4.12
N LEU A 170 -10.60 -11.44 3.71
CA LEU A 170 -11.65 -11.33 2.71
C LEU A 170 -11.04 -11.01 1.35
N CYS A 171 -11.35 -11.85 0.37
CA CYS A 171 -11.00 -11.63 -1.02
C CYS A 171 -12.24 -11.27 -1.83
N PHE A 172 -12.20 -10.10 -2.44
CA PHE A 172 -13.23 -9.56 -3.31
C PHE A 172 -12.85 -9.80 -4.77
N TYR A 173 -13.80 -10.25 -5.58
CA TYR A 173 -13.53 -10.63 -6.96
C TYR A 173 -14.77 -10.49 -7.85
N ASN A 174 -14.54 -10.50 -9.15
CA ASN A 174 -15.56 -10.58 -10.19
C ASN A 174 -15.09 -11.56 -11.29
N ASP A 175 -15.82 -11.65 -12.40
CA ASP A 175 -15.48 -12.58 -13.49
C ASP A 175 -14.17 -12.23 -14.20
N SER A 176 -13.70 -10.98 -14.09
CA SER A 176 -12.43 -10.51 -14.64
C SER A 176 -11.22 -10.77 -13.73
N GLY A 177 -11.44 -11.10 -12.45
CA GLY A 177 -10.36 -11.44 -11.53
C GLY A 177 -10.57 -10.98 -10.09
N ILE A 178 -9.52 -11.20 -9.29
CA ILE A 178 -9.36 -10.68 -7.93
C ILE A 178 -9.27 -9.16 -7.99
N ILE A 179 -10.08 -8.51 -7.15
CA ILE A 179 -10.12 -7.07 -6.98
C ILE A 179 -9.20 -6.67 -5.82
N TRP A 180 -9.43 -7.25 -4.64
CA TRP A 180 -8.63 -6.94 -3.45
C TRP A 180 -8.68 -8.06 -2.41
N ASP A 181 -7.58 -8.25 -1.72
CA ASP A 181 -7.43 -9.00 -0.48
C ASP A 181 -6.19 -8.43 0.24
N ASN A 182 -6.22 -8.30 1.56
CA ASN A 182 -5.12 -7.68 2.31
C ASN A 182 -3.78 -8.42 2.20
N VAL A 183 -3.77 -9.71 1.87
CA VAL A 183 -2.56 -10.47 1.60
C VAL A 183 -2.24 -10.48 0.11
N PHE A 184 -3.19 -10.87 -0.75
CA PHE A 184 -2.92 -10.95 -2.20
C PHE A 184 -2.58 -9.59 -2.82
N GLY A 185 -3.28 -8.52 -2.40
CA GLY A 185 -3.04 -7.15 -2.85
C GLY A 185 -1.93 -6.43 -2.07
N GLY A 186 -1.59 -6.96 -0.90
CA GLY A 186 -0.56 -6.44 -0.04
C GLY A 186 0.85 -6.78 -0.52
N LEU A 187 1.07 -8.00 -1.03
CA LEU A 187 2.37 -8.47 -1.52
C LEU A 187 2.59 -8.17 -3.00
N VAL A 188 3.87 -8.06 -3.40
CA VAL A 188 4.28 -7.87 -4.80
C VAL A 188 5.41 -8.81 -5.21
N MET A 189 5.58 -8.95 -6.51
CA MET A 189 6.78 -9.50 -7.14
C MET A 189 7.44 -8.41 -7.98
N MET A 190 8.71 -8.14 -7.70
CA MET A 190 9.51 -7.24 -8.52
C MET A 190 10.97 -7.68 -8.53
N ASP A 191 11.59 -7.65 -9.71
CA ASP A 191 13.03 -7.72 -9.82
C ASP A 191 13.64 -6.35 -9.51
N THR A 192 14.38 -6.25 -8.40
CA THR A 192 15.01 -4.99 -7.96
C THR A 192 16.09 -4.49 -8.91
N ARG A 193 16.60 -5.35 -9.81
CA ARG A 193 17.58 -4.98 -10.82
C ARG A 193 17.00 -4.15 -11.97
N GLY A 194 15.67 -4.18 -12.14
CA GLY A 194 15.01 -3.50 -13.24
C GLY A 194 15.34 -4.11 -14.60
N GLN A 195 14.98 -3.38 -15.65
CA GLN A 195 15.25 -3.66 -17.05
C GLN A 195 15.93 -2.45 -17.67
N THR A 196 16.78 -2.66 -18.68
CA THR A 196 17.49 -1.57 -19.36
C THR A 196 17.40 -1.74 -20.87
N GLU A 197 17.37 -0.61 -21.57
CA GLU A 197 17.37 -0.56 -23.03
C GLU A 197 18.19 0.66 -23.48
N ILE A 198 18.93 0.52 -24.57
CA ILE A 198 19.81 1.56 -25.11
C ILE A 198 19.52 1.71 -26.59
N SER A 199 19.48 2.94 -27.09
CA SER A 199 19.29 3.22 -28.51
C SER A 199 20.36 2.57 -29.40
N ASP A 200 19.95 1.90 -30.47
CA ASP A 200 20.86 1.42 -31.50
C ASP A 200 21.56 2.57 -32.24
N THR A 201 22.87 2.41 -32.48
CA THR A 201 23.75 3.44 -33.04
C THR A 201 23.63 3.69 -34.54
N ASN A 202 22.65 3.08 -35.24
CA ASN A 202 22.60 3.08 -36.71
C ASN A 202 21.64 4.12 -37.30
N GLN A 203 21.84 5.41 -37.01
CA GLN A 203 21.08 6.49 -37.68
C GLN A 203 21.97 7.43 -38.49
N ALA A 204 21.78 7.43 -39.81
CA ALA A 204 22.42 8.30 -40.81
C ALA A 204 21.76 9.70 -40.89
N SER A 205 21.39 10.28 -39.75
CA SER A 205 20.74 11.60 -39.64
C SER A 205 21.75 12.70 -39.31
N LYS A 206 21.49 13.95 -39.77
CA LYS A 206 22.28 15.14 -39.41
C LYS A 206 22.19 15.50 -37.91
N VAL A 207 21.14 15.03 -37.22
CA VAL A 207 20.98 15.08 -35.76
C VAL A 207 20.86 13.64 -35.27
N VAL A 208 21.87 13.18 -34.56
CA VAL A 208 21.89 11.84 -33.96
C VAL A 208 21.43 11.96 -32.52
N SER A 209 20.58 11.07 -32.05
CA SER A 209 20.23 10.97 -30.62
C SER A 209 20.65 9.62 -30.08
N LYS A 210 21.14 9.60 -28.83
CA LYS A 210 21.32 8.38 -28.05
C LYS A 210 20.45 8.43 -26.82
N TRP A 211 19.80 7.34 -26.47
CA TRP A 211 19.03 7.26 -25.25
C TRP A 211 19.34 5.99 -24.46
N TYR A 212 19.10 6.09 -23.16
CA TYR A 212 19.13 4.98 -22.21
C TYR A 212 17.84 5.02 -21.42
N LYS A 213 17.22 3.86 -21.29
CA LYS A 213 15.96 3.65 -20.62
C LYS A 213 16.15 2.60 -19.54
N GLU A 214 15.60 2.85 -18.37
CA GLU A 214 15.62 1.89 -17.26
C GLU A 214 14.27 1.92 -16.53
N TRP A 215 13.73 0.73 -16.24
CA TRP A 215 12.39 0.61 -15.65
C TRP A 215 12.24 -0.64 -14.78
N TRP A 216 11.28 -0.58 -13.86
CA TRP A 216 10.92 -1.66 -12.95
C TRP A 216 9.44 -1.97 -13.09
N THR A 217 9.12 -3.25 -13.21
CA THR A 217 7.73 -3.73 -13.27
C THR A 217 7.39 -4.45 -11.97
N ALA A 218 6.36 -3.96 -11.29
CA ALA A 218 5.74 -4.65 -10.17
C ALA A 218 4.63 -5.54 -10.68
N ASN A 219 4.59 -6.79 -10.23
CA ASN A 219 3.53 -7.74 -10.51
C ASN A 219 2.75 -8.06 -9.23
N TRP A 220 1.47 -8.37 -9.39
CA TRP A 220 0.67 -8.99 -8.34
C TRP A 220 1.18 -10.39 -8.02
N LEU A 221 0.75 -10.99 -6.90
CA LEU A 221 1.10 -12.38 -6.56
C LEU A 221 0.71 -13.38 -7.65
N TRP A 222 -0.34 -13.08 -8.41
CA TRP A 222 -0.79 -13.90 -9.54
C TRP A 222 -0.10 -13.55 -10.88
N GLY A 223 0.98 -12.77 -10.85
CA GLY A 223 1.88 -12.57 -11.99
C GLY A 223 1.48 -11.49 -13.00
N SER A 224 0.22 -11.03 -13.01
CA SER A 224 -0.17 -9.91 -13.87
C SER A 224 0.48 -8.59 -13.44
N LYS A 225 0.70 -7.68 -14.40
CA LYS A 225 1.33 -6.38 -14.15
C LYS A 225 0.47 -5.55 -13.21
N ARG A 226 1.06 -5.18 -12.08
CA ARG A 226 0.48 -4.26 -11.08
C ARG A 226 0.83 -2.81 -11.40
N GLY A 227 2.04 -2.56 -11.84
CA GLY A 227 2.51 -1.21 -12.13
C GLY A 227 3.91 -1.20 -12.70
N GLU A 228 4.32 -0.03 -13.18
CA GLU A 228 5.66 0.19 -13.69
C GLU A 228 6.11 1.62 -13.41
N ILE A 229 7.39 1.74 -13.11
CA ILE A 229 8.09 3.01 -12.99
C ILE A 229 9.35 2.98 -13.85
N GLY A 230 9.74 4.10 -14.41
CA GLY A 230 10.98 4.19 -15.17
C GLY A 230 11.37 5.59 -15.57
N TYR A 231 12.54 5.69 -16.17
CA TYR A 231 13.04 6.90 -16.77
C TYR A 231 13.77 6.60 -18.08
N GLN A 232 13.81 7.60 -18.96
CA GLN A 232 14.57 7.60 -20.19
C GLN A 232 15.30 8.92 -20.34
N ILE A 233 16.63 8.86 -20.36
CA ILE A 233 17.48 10.02 -20.68
C ILE A 233 17.90 9.94 -22.14
N THR A 234 17.78 11.07 -22.85
CA THR A 234 18.12 11.21 -24.27
C THR A 234 19.17 12.32 -24.43
N ILE A 235 20.26 12.04 -25.12
CA ILE A 235 21.28 13.01 -25.54
C ILE A 235 21.14 13.24 -27.05
N TYR A 236 21.16 14.51 -27.45
CA TYR A 236 21.16 14.95 -28.84
C TYR A 236 22.55 15.44 -29.25
N TYR A 237 22.94 15.11 -30.47
CA TYR A 237 24.22 15.49 -31.07
C TYR A 237 24.03 16.35 -32.30
N THR A 238 24.86 17.39 -32.42
CA THR A 238 25.03 18.16 -33.64
C THR A 238 26.49 18.00 -34.08
N GLY A 239 26.72 17.19 -35.12
CA GLY A 239 28.08 16.73 -35.46
C GLY A 239 28.66 15.83 -34.36
N SER A 240 29.87 16.13 -33.90
CA SER A 240 30.55 15.37 -32.82
C SER A 240 30.29 15.93 -31.41
N SER A 241 29.52 17.00 -31.28
CA SER A 241 29.27 17.68 -30.00
C SER A 241 27.86 17.42 -29.49
N VAL A 242 27.73 17.26 -28.18
CA VAL A 242 26.43 17.21 -27.50
C VAL A 242 25.77 18.58 -27.62
N SER A 243 24.56 18.63 -28.18
CA SER A 243 23.79 19.86 -28.35
C SER A 243 22.70 20.03 -27.30
N ASN A 244 22.12 18.94 -26.82
CA ASN A 244 21.09 18.99 -25.77
C ASN A 244 20.96 17.63 -25.04
N ALA A 245 20.28 17.65 -23.89
CA ALA A 245 19.85 16.46 -23.19
C ALA A 245 18.43 16.65 -22.65
N ASP A 246 17.66 15.57 -22.64
CA ASP A 246 16.28 15.51 -22.15
C ASP A 246 16.07 14.26 -21.29
N VAL A 247 15.11 14.31 -20.38
CA VAL A 247 14.73 13.17 -19.54
C VAL A 247 13.21 13.10 -19.43
N ASN A 248 12.68 11.90 -19.65
CA ASN A 248 11.28 11.56 -19.41
C ASN A 248 11.22 10.53 -18.29
N ASP A 249 10.25 10.68 -17.39
CA ASP A 249 9.95 9.71 -16.36
C ASP A 249 8.48 9.28 -16.44
N TRP A 250 8.19 8.10 -15.90
CA TRP A 250 6.83 7.62 -15.79
C TRP A 250 6.63 6.76 -14.54
N GLY A 251 5.38 6.74 -14.09
CA GLY A 251 4.89 5.85 -13.05
C GLY A 251 3.42 5.56 -13.29
N ASN A 252 3.04 4.29 -13.33
CA ASN A 252 1.65 3.86 -13.39
C ASN A 252 1.44 2.66 -12.47
N ILE A 253 0.25 2.56 -11.90
CA ILE A 253 -0.16 1.44 -11.06
C ILE A 253 -1.66 1.20 -11.24
N SER A 254 -2.07 -0.06 -11.24
CA SER A 254 -3.48 -0.42 -11.33
C SER A 254 -4.22 -0.14 -10.02
N LEU A 255 -3.53 -0.21 -8.88
CA LEU A 255 -4.12 0.03 -7.56
C LEU A 255 -3.06 0.47 -6.54
N GLY A 256 -3.32 1.62 -5.90
CA GLY A 256 -2.39 2.30 -5.00
C GLY A 256 -1.93 3.64 -5.56
N LYS A 257 -0.69 4.03 -5.27
CA LYS A 257 -0.12 5.31 -5.71
C LYS A 257 1.17 5.08 -6.51
N ALA A 258 1.31 5.81 -7.60
CA ALA A 258 2.53 5.89 -8.39
C ALA A 258 2.99 7.35 -8.46
N LYS A 259 4.29 7.59 -8.33
CA LYS A 259 4.88 8.91 -8.51
C LYS A 259 6.25 8.80 -9.16
N SER A 260 6.54 9.72 -10.06
CA SER A 260 7.82 9.82 -10.76
C SER A 260 8.21 11.29 -10.90
N GLU A 261 9.49 11.58 -10.70
CA GLU A 261 10.07 12.90 -10.91
C GLU A 261 11.51 12.74 -11.43
N SER A 262 11.87 13.52 -12.45
CA SER A 262 13.22 13.55 -12.99
C SER A 262 13.65 14.97 -13.41
N LYS A 263 14.97 15.21 -13.46
CA LYS A 263 15.52 16.41 -14.11
C LYS A 263 16.89 16.17 -14.71
N ILE A 264 17.23 16.96 -15.73
CA ILE A 264 18.60 17.08 -16.24
C ILE A 264 19.46 17.89 -15.26
N LEU A 265 20.65 17.38 -14.97
CA LEU A 265 21.69 18.09 -14.24
C LEU A 265 22.57 18.83 -15.26
N ARG A 266 22.47 20.16 -15.28
CA ARG A 266 23.35 21.00 -16.11
C ARG A 266 24.59 21.36 -15.30
N ARG A 267 25.71 20.70 -15.59
CA ARG A 267 27.03 21.02 -15.03
C ARG A 267 27.98 21.39 -16.15
N THR A 268 28.83 22.39 -15.91
CA THR A 268 29.91 22.76 -16.82
C THR A 268 30.83 21.54 -17.02
N GLY A 269 30.92 21.04 -18.25
CA GLY A 269 31.80 19.91 -18.61
C GLY A 269 31.19 18.50 -18.48
N ALA A 270 29.97 18.35 -17.94
CA ALA A 270 29.26 17.07 -17.87
C ALA A 270 27.85 17.22 -18.47
N PHE A 271 27.70 16.82 -19.73
CA PHE A 271 26.41 16.83 -20.44
C PHE A 271 25.75 15.45 -20.32
N GLY A 272 24.41 15.38 -20.29
CA GLY A 272 23.73 14.07 -20.27
C GLY A 272 23.76 13.35 -18.92
N GLN A 273 23.69 14.13 -17.83
CA GLN A 273 23.37 13.62 -16.49
C GLN A 273 21.91 13.91 -16.16
N CYS A 274 21.21 12.93 -15.60
CA CYS A 274 19.88 13.13 -15.01
C CYS A 274 19.84 12.64 -13.57
N GLN A 275 19.00 13.28 -12.77
CA GLN A 275 18.59 12.82 -11.45
C GLN A 275 17.14 12.35 -11.53
N TYR A 276 16.81 11.26 -10.86
CA TYR A 276 15.48 10.69 -10.87
C TYR A 276 15.08 10.21 -9.47
N ALA A 277 13.78 10.22 -9.23
CA ALA A 277 13.12 9.64 -8.07
C ALA A 277 11.82 8.98 -8.57
N LEU A 278 11.65 7.69 -8.30
CA LEU A 278 10.54 6.88 -8.80
C LEU A 278 9.96 6.07 -7.64
N GLY A 279 8.63 5.93 -7.58
CA GLY A 279 7.94 5.34 -6.45
C GLY A 279 6.63 4.64 -6.82
N LEU A 280 6.45 3.40 -6.34
CA LEU A 280 5.16 2.73 -6.27
C LEU A 280 4.84 2.38 -4.81
N CYS A 281 3.58 2.48 -4.43
CA CYS A 281 3.14 2.21 -3.07
C CYS A 281 1.75 1.57 -3.05
N THR A 282 1.56 0.61 -2.13
CA THR A 282 0.25 0.04 -1.81
C THR A 282 -0.70 1.11 -1.27
N PRO A 283 -2.02 0.89 -1.30
CA PRO A 283 -2.97 1.83 -0.71
C PRO A 283 -2.74 2.11 0.79
N THR A 284 -2.08 1.20 1.50
CA THR A 284 -1.78 1.32 2.93
C THR A 284 -0.62 2.25 3.26
N GLY A 285 0.12 2.75 2.26
CA GLY A 285 1.21 3.70 2.46
C GLY A 285 0.97 5.05 1.78
N SER A 286 1.85 6.00 2.08
CA SER A 286 1.95 7.26 1.36
C SER A 286 3.26 7.38 0.59
N LEU A 287 3.22 8.10 -0.52
CA LEU A 287 4.39 8.51 -1.29
C LEU A 287 4.55 10.02 -1.16
N SER A 288 5.68 10.47 -0.62
CA SER A 288 6.06 11.88 -0.60
C SER A 288 7.43 12.07 -1.22
N PHE A 289 7.54 13.01 -2.16
CA PHE A 289 8.78 13.32 -2.87
C PHE A 289 9.27 14.70 -2.48
N ASN A 290 10.57 14.79 -2.22
CA ASN A 290 11.25 16.08 -2.15
C ASN A 290 11.94 16.34 -3.49
N ALA A 291 11.26 17.08 -4.38
CA ALA A 291 11.78 17.43 -5.71
C ALA A 291 13.12 18.17 -5.66
N SER A 292 13.41 18.91 -4.60
CA SER A 292 14.69 19.63 -4.44
C SER A 292 15.86 18.70 -4.12
N LYS A 293 15.59 17.58 -3.45
CA LYS A 293 16.60 16.58 -3.04
C LYS A 293 16.56 15.29 -3.85
N PHE A 294 15.54 15.10 -4.70
CA PHE A 294 15.22 13.84 -5.39
C PHE A 294 15.28 12.63 -4.46
N SER A 295 14.73 12.82 -3.26
CA SER A 295 14.58 11.78 -2.26
C SER A 295 13.12 11.37 -2.17
N VAL A 296 12.87 10.06 -2.13
CA VAL A 296 11.55 9.48 -1.89
C VAL A 296 11.44 9.16 -0.41
N SER A 297 10.36 9.58 0.22
CA SER A 297 10.00 9.23 1.59
C SER A 297 8.64 8.56 1.64
N PHE A 298 8.48 7.64 2.60
CA PHE A 298 7.24 6.96 2.87
C PHE A 298 6.78 7.25 4.28
N SER A 299 5.47 7.37 4.46
CA SER A 299 4.84 7.11 5.75
C SER A 299 3.94 5.87 5.61
N GLY A 300 3.87 5.06 6.66
CA GLY A 300 3.26 3.75 6.63
C GLY A 300 4.17 2.65 6.07
N LEU A 301 4.09 1.46 6.66
CA LEU A 301 4.62 0.25 6.07
C LEU A 301 3.80 -0.11 4.80
N GLY A 302 4.38 -0.74 3.79
CA GLY A 302 3.66 -1.09 2.56
C GLY A 302 4.59 -1.76 1.55
N SER A 303 4.04 -2.34 0.48
CA SER A 303 4.87 -2.79 -0.65
C SER A 303 5.30 -1.58 -1.45
N ASN A 304 6.42 -1.01 -0.98
CA ASN A 304 7.00 0.20 -1.50
C ASN A 304 8.14 -0.16 -2.45
N ILE A 305 8.11 0.40 -3.64
CA ILE A 305 9.18 0.26 -4.63
C ILE A 305 9.76 1.64 -4.84
N VAL A 306 11.08 1.77 -4.71
CA VAL A 306 11.81 3.00 -5.02
C VAL A 306 12.98 2.71 -5.92
N ALA A 307 13.17 3.60 -6.88
CA ALA A 307 14.45 3.80 -7.52
C ALA A 307 14.74 5.31 -7.56
N ASN A 308 15.85 5.73 -6.97
CA ASN A 308 16.33 7.10 -7.06
C ASN A 308 17.85 7.12 -7.22
N GLY A 309 18.36 8.10 -7.96
CA GLY A 309 19.78 8.13 -8.28
C GLY A 309 20.16 9.18 -9.29
N THR A 310 21.40 9.09 -9.76
CA THR A 310 21.94 9.90 -10.85
C THR A 310 22.43 8.97 -11.94
N LYS A 311 22.04 9.22 -13.19
CA LYS A 311 22.55 8.50 -14.37
C LYS A 311 23.35 9.46 -15.25
N SER A 312 24.54 9.04 -15.66
CA SER A 312 25.38 9.73 -16.65
C SER A 312 25.44 8.88 -17.92
N LEU A 313 25.10 9.47 -19.06
CA LEU A 313 25.32 8.85 -20.39
C LEU A 313 26.55 9.38 -21.11
N TYR A 314 27.14 10.43 -20.59
CA TYR A 314 28.43 10.96 -20.99
C TYR A 314 29.30 11.06 -19.72
N PRO A 315 30.55 10.60 -19.73
CA PRO A 315 31.49 10.84 -18.63
C PRO A 315 31.69 12.34 -18.36
#